data_AF-A0A7C6PSA2-F1
#
_entry.id   AF-A0A7C6PSA2-F1
#
_cell.length_a   1.000
_cell.length_b   1.000
_cell.length_c   1.000
_cell.angle_alpha   90.00
_cell.angle_beta   90.00
_cell.angle_gamma   90.00
#
_symmetry.space_group_name_H-M   'P 1'
#
loop_
_entity.id
_entity.type
_entity.pdbx_description
1 polymer ?
#
loop_
_entity_poly.entity_id
_entity_poly.type
_entity_poly.pdbx_seq_one_letter_code
_entity_poly.pdbx_strand_id
1 'polypeptide(L)'
;MGSGSITELSRTSGISRLSVRKHCKTLVEAGWVTITAKRGRKVIAATAPHSTQEALALRLREDRWESAYAGEFLMKAWLDLLVDSDNFIDNSRPSFLAHPISGRLLEYDRYYREGVAFEYNGHQHYEITSQFPDEAELQDLQVRDHIKASLSHKNGVTLVVITEADLTLQNMLRKIPNTLTLRMIDENGPYVRMLARLSEEYISNCRRLRSLERKNSPSGVHNVNPYAP
;
A
#
# COMPACT_ATOMS: atom_id res chain seq x y z
N MET A 1 -13.71 12.80 8.10
CA MET A 1 -12.33 13.18 8.44
C MET A 1 -12.29 13.56 9.91
N GLY A 2 -11.76 12.69 10.76
CA GLY A 2 -11.45 13.08 12.14
C GLY A 2 -10.35 14.13 12.09
N SER A 3 -10.65 15.34 12.52
CA SER A 3 -9.64 16.39 12.59
C SER A 3 -8.84 16.14 13.86
N GLY A 4 -7.57 15.73 13.75
CA GLY A 4 -6.68 15.63 14.91
C GLY A 4 -6.43 17.00 15.55
N SER A 5 -7.46 17.60 16.13
CA SER A 5 -7.47 18.93 16.72
C SER A 5 -7.63 18.77 18.22
N ILE A 6 -7.13 19.76 18.97
CA ILE A 6 -7.29 19.79 20.43
C ILE A 6 -8.77 19.66 20.84
N THR A 7 -9.68 20.29 20.09
CA THR A 7 -11.12 20.24 20.40
C THR A 7 -11.67 18.83 20.24
N GLU A 8 -11.29 18.13 19.17
CA GLU A 8 -11.73 16.77 18.91
C GLU A 8 -11.14 15.79 19.90
N LEU A 9 -9.83 15.86 20.15
CA LEU A 9 -9.16 15.05 21.17
C LEU A 9 -9.76 15.24 22.56
N SER A 10 -10.11 16.47 22.93
CA SER A 10 -10.80 16.75 24.20
C SER A 10 -12.17 16.09 24.27
N ARG A 11 -12.95 16.13 23.18
CA ARG A 11 -14.26 15.47 23.12
C ARG A 11 -14.13 13.95 23.21
N THR A 12 -13.21 13.36 22.45
CA THR A 12 -13.05 11.90 22.36
C THR A 12 -12.43 11.31 23.62
N SER A 13 -11.46 11.98 24.24
CA SER A 13 -10.79 11.51 25.46
C SER A 13 -11.53 11.85 26.76
N GLY A 14 -12.51 12.76 26.71
CA GLY A 14 -13.16 13.29 27.92
C GLY A 14 -12.27 14.23 28.76
N ILE A 15 -11.06 14.54 28.30
CA ILE A 15 -10.10 15.38 29.01
C ILE A 15 -10.32 16.86 28.65
N SER A 16 -10.12 17.77 29.62
CA SER A 16 -10.25 19.21 29.38
C SER A 16 -9.31 19.70 28.25
N ARG A 17 -9.75 20.69 27.46
CA ARG A 17 -8.93 21.27 26.37
C ARG A 17 -7.58 21.79 26.85
N LEU A 18 -7.50 22.29 28.09
CA LEU A 18 -6.24 22.76 28.70
C LEU A 18 -5.29 21.59 28.95
N SER A 19 -5.78 20.51 29.55
CA SER A 19 -4.99 19.30 29.80
C SER A 19 -4.55 18.63 28.49
N VAL A 20 -5.43 18.55 27.49
CA VAL A 20 -5.07 18.04 26.15
C VAL A 20 -3.95 18.86 25.54
N ARG A 21 -4.02 20.21 25.59
CA ARG A 21 -2.90 21.06 25.11
C ARG A 21 -1.59 20.77 25.83
N LYS A 22 -1.63 20.61 27.15
CA LYS A 22 -0.45 20.29 27.96
C LYS A 22 0.14 18.93 27.56
N HIS A 23 -0.69 17.89 27.47
CA HIS A 23 -0.25 16.56 27.06
C HIS A 23 0.29 16.54 25.64
N CYS A 24 -0.37 17.19 24.69
CA CYS A 24 0.14 17.33 23.32
C CYS A 24 1.50 18.03 23.30
N LYS A 25 1.71 19.06 24.13
CA LYS A 25 3.01 19.73 24.23
C LYS A 25 4.09 18.75 24.72
N THR A 26 3.80 17.97 25.75
CA THR A 26 4.72 16.93 26.25
C THR A 26 5.03 15.88 25.18
N LEU A 27 4.02 15.44 24.41
CA LEU A 27 4.20 14.50 23.31
C LEU A 27 5.04 15.09 22.16
N VAL A 28 4.88 16.38 21.86
CA VAL A 28 5.71 17.09 20.88
C VAL A 28 7.16 17.18 21.36
N GLU A 29 7.38 17.57 22.62
CA GLU A 29 8.72 17.64 23.23
C GLU A 29 9.42 16.28 23.24
N ALA A 30 8.66 15.21 23.46
CA ALA A 30 9.16 13.83 23.39
C ALA A 30 9.26 13.27 21.97
N GLY A 31 8.77 13.97 20.94
CA GLY A 31 8.83 13.55 19.54
C GLY A 31 7.78 12.52 19.11
N TRP A 32 6.73 12.28 19.90
CA TRP A 32 5.62 11.35 19.58
C TRP A 32 4.50 11.98 18.75
N VAL A 33 4.50 13.30 18.64
CA VAL A 33 3.48 14.06 17.92
C VAL A 33 4.12 15.21 17.17
N THR A 34 3.66 15.48 15.94
CA THR A 34 3.93 16.74 15.24
C THR A 34 2.65 17.56 15.11
N ILE A 35 2.78 18.89 15.18
CA ILE A 35 1.66 19.81 14.96
C ILE A 35 1.96 20.63 13.72
N THR A 36 1.19 20.41 12.66
CA THR A 36 1.34 21.12 11.38
C THR A 36 0.11 21.98 11.09
N ALA A 37 0.29 23.03 10.31
CA ALA A 37 -0.81 23.85 9.82
C ALA A 37 -1.23 23.34 8.44
N LYS A 38 -2.43 22.74 8.34
CA LYS A 38 -3.00 22.29 7.07
C LYS A 38 -4.26 23.08 6.78
N ARG A 39 -4.29 23.80 5.64
CA ARG A 39 -5.42 24.67 5.22
C ARG A 39 -5.90 25.62 6.34
N GLY A 40 -4.95 26.25 7.05
CA GLY A 40 -5.24 27.19 8.14
C GLY A 40 -5.68 26.56 9.47
N ARG A 41 -5.74 25.23 9.58
CA ARG A 41 -6.07 24.52 10.84
C ARG A 41 -4.83 23.84 11.40
N LYS A 42 -4.66 23.88 12.72
CA LYS A 42 -3.63 23.09 13.42
C LYS A 42 -4.09 21.63 13.49
N VAL A 43 -3.24 20.75 13.00
CA VAL A 43 -3.47 19.32 12.87
C VAL A 43 -2.36 18.59 13.62
N ILE A 44 -2.75 17.60 14.41
CA ILE A 44 -1.89 16.81 15.29
C ILE A 44 -1.70 15.45 14.63
N ALA A 45 -0.50 15.15 14.15
CA ALA A 45 -0.14 13.86 13.57
C ALA A 45 0.65 13.04 14.59
N ALA A 46 0.25 11.77 14.78
CA ALA A 46 1.04 10.83 15.57
C ALA A 46 2.32 10.47 14.78
N THR A 47 3.43 10.34 15.49
CA THR A 47 4.71 9.93 14.92
C THR A 47 5.52 9.20 15.99
N ALA A 48 6.79 8.92 15.71
CA ALA A 48 7.74 8.42 16.69
C ALA A 48 8.95 9.36 16.83
N PRO A 49 9.67 9.33 17.96
CA PRO A 49 10.90 10.09 18.14
C PRO A 49 11.90 9.78 17.02
N HIS A 50 12.76 10.74 16.68
CA HIS A 50 13.68 10.62 15.53
C HIS A 50 14.51 9.33 15.56
N SER A 51 15.14 9.04 16.70
CA SER A 51 15.95 7.82 16.87
C SER A 51 15.13 6.54 16.72
N THR A 52 13.87 6.56 17.17
CA THR A 52 12.94 5.44 16.96
C THR A 52 12.58 5.28 15.48
N GLN A 53 12.33 6.38 14.77
CA GLN A 53 12.08 6.33 13.33
C GLN A 53 13.30 5.83 12.54
N GLU A 54 14.52 6.20 12.96
CA GLU A 54 15.76 5.67 12.36
C GLU A 54 15.90 4.16 12.59
N ALA A 55 15.64 3.68 13.80
CA ALA A 55 15.65 2.25 14.09
C ALA A 55 14.60 1.49 13.27
N LEU A 56 13.37 2.01 13.17
CA LEU A 56 12.32 1.44 12.32
C LEU A 56 12.71 1.46 10.83
N ALA A 57 13.38 2.52 10.37
CA ALA A 57 13.85 2.64 8.99
C ALA A 57 14.95 1.63 8.68
N LEU A 58 15.87 1.37 9.62
CA LEU A 58 16.89 0.33 9.48
C LEU A 58 16.25 -1.05 9.37
N ARG A 59 15.31 -1.36 10.27
CA ARG A 59 14.58 -2.63 10.24
C ARG A 59 13.79 -2.81 8.93
N LEU A 60 13.09 -1.77 8.48
CA LEU A 60 12.38 -1.78 7.20
C LEU A 60 13.30 -2.14 6.03
N ARG A 61 14.52 -1.61 6.03
CA ARG A 61 15.52 -1.94 5.00
C ARG A 61 15.95 -3.39 5.09
N GLU A 62 16.21 -3.91 6.28
CA GLU A 62 16.59 -5.31 6.50
C GLU A 62 15.47 -6.26 6.05
N ASP A 63 14.26 -6.07 6.56
CA ASP A 63 13.06 -6.85 6.21
C ASP A 63 12.80 -6.83 4.69
N ARG A 64 13.03 -5.68 4.04
CA ARG A 64 12.90 -5.56 2.58
C ARG A 64 13.87 -6.48 1.84
N TRP A 65 15.13 -6.59 2.30
CA TRP A 65 16.12 -7.45 1.65
C TRP A 65 15.91 -8.94 1.92
N GLU A 66 15.28 -9.27 3.04
CA GLU A 66 14.89 -10.65 3.38
C GLU A 66 13.61 -11.11 2.67
N SER A 67 12.75 -10.18 2.23
CA SER A 67 11.52 -10.51 1.53
C SER A 67 11.74 -11.03 0.10
N ALA A 68 11.17 -12.20 -0.18
CA ALA A 68 11.14 -12.78 -1.52
C ALA A 68 10.27 -11.97 -2.51
N TYR A 69 9.18 -11.37 -2.01
CA TYR A 69 8.22 -10.60 -2.82
C TYR A 69 8.32 -9.12 -2.51
N ALA A 70 9.39 -8.52 -3.03
CA ALA A 70 9.75 -7.12 -2.84
C ALA A 70 8.60 -6.10 -3.01
N GLY A 71 7.82 -6.23 -4.09
CA GLY A 71 6.77 -5.27 -4.42
C GLY A 71 5.55 -5.39 -3.50
N GLU A 72 5.13 -6.61 -3.20
CA GLU A 72 4.07 -6.91 -2.23
C GLU A 72 4.45 -6.42 -0.82
N PHE A 73 5.71 -6.66 -0.42
CA PHE A 73 6.24 -6.14 0.85
C PHE A 73 6.15 -4.60 0.92
N LEU A 74 6.59 -3.91 -0.13
CA LEU A 74 6.55 -2.44 -0.17
C LEU A 74 5.11 -1.92 -0.16
N MET A 75 4.19 -2.58 -0.89
CA MET A 75 2.77 -2.27 -0.83
C MET A 75 2.25 -2.39 0.61
N LYS A 76 2.49 -3.52 1.27
CA LYS A 76 2.05 -3.77 2.65
C LYS A 76 2.64 -2.76 3.64
N ALA A 77 3.92 -2.40 3.50
CA ALA A 77 4.57 -1.38 4.32
C ALA A 77 3.96 0.03 4.12
N TRP A 78 3.61 0.38 2.88
CA TRP A 78 2.88 1.63 2.61
C TRP A 78 1.48 1.61 3.23
N LEU A 79 0.75 0.49 3.14
CA LEU A 79 -0.57 0.35 3.76
C LEU A 79 -0.48 0.42 5.28
N ASP A 80 0.54 -0.21 5.89
CA ASP A 80 0.79 -0.14 7.34
C ASP A 80 1.14 1.27 7.81
N LEU A 81 1.76 2.10 6.96
CA LEU A 81 2.04 3.50 7.28
C LEU A 81 0.80 4.39 7.10
N LEU A 82 0.03 4.18 6.03
CA LEU A 82 -0.96 5.13 5.53
C LEU A 82 -2.39 4.85 6.00
N VAL A 83 -2.77 3.60 6.24
CA VAL A 83 -4.16 3.23 6.58
C VAL A 83 -4.35 3.22 8.09
N ASP A 84 -5.37 3.93 8.56
CA ASP A 84 -5.76 4.02 9.97
C ASP A 84 -6.74 2.89 10.35
N SER A 85 -6.34 1.65 10.05
CA SER A 85 -7.06 0.46 10.45
C SER A 85 -6.09 -0.70 10.60
N ASP A 86 -6.23 -1.40 11.72
CA ASP A 86 -5.51 -2.64 11.98
C ASP A 86 -6.43 -3.86 11.72
N ASN A 87 -7.63 -3.64 11.17
CA ASN A 87 -8.64 -4.66 10.93
C ASN A 87 -8.44 -5.35 9.56
N PHE A 88 -7.24 -5.85 9.32
CA PHE A 88 -6.89 -6.52 8.08
C PHE A 88 -6.34 -7.94 8.30
N ILE A 89 -6.35 -8.72 7.22
CA ILE A 89 -5.72 -10.03 7.14
C ILE A 89 -4.85 -10.05 5.89
N ASP A 90 -3.57 -10.35 6.07
CA ASP A 90 -2.65 -10.62 4.96
C ASP A 90 -2.87 -12.03 4.42
N ASN A 91 -2.69 -12.19 3.11
CA ASN A 91 -2.82 -13.46 2.39
C ASN A 91 -4.18 -14.12 2.67
N SER A 92 -5.23 -13.30 2.61
CA SER A 92 -6.58 -13.68 2.99
C SER A 92 -7.22 -14.55 1.92
N ARG A 93 -7.84 -15.67 2.32
CA ARG A 93 -8.58 -16.57 1.42
C ARG A 93 -10.04 -16.68 1.85
N PRO A 94 -10.88 -15.63 1.64
CA PRO A 94 -12.28 -15.68 2.03
C PRO A 94 -13.01 -16.83 1.32
N SER A 95 -13.96 -17.46 2.00
CA SER A 95 -14.70 -18.61 1.45
C SER A 95 -15.48 -18.28 0.18
N PHE A 96 -15.92 -17.03 -0.01
CA PHE A 96 -16.59 -16.58 -1.22
C PHE A 96 -15.64 -16.39 -2.42
N LEU A 97 -14.32 -16.37 -2.17
CA LEU A 97 -13.29 -16.13 -3.18
C LEU A 97 -12.75 -17.48 -3.71
N ALA A 98 -13.65 -18.36 -4.13
CA ALA A 98 -13.31 -19.66 -4.69
C ALA A 98 -13.40 -19.63 -6.21
N HIS A 99 -12.41 -20.22 -6.89
CA HIS A 99 -12.46 -20.40 -8.33
C HIS A 99 -13.69 -21.26 -8.70
N PRO A 100 -14.61 -20.78 -9.55
CA PRO A 100 -15.91 -21.41 -9.77
C PRO A 100 -15.84 -22.82 -10.37
N ILE A 101 -14.80 -23.09 -11.17
CA ILE A 101 -14.59 -24.41 -11.79
C ILE A 101 -13.83 -25.37 -10.86
N SER A 102 -12.62 -25.00 -10.43
CA SER A 102 -11.75 -25.90 -9.65
C SER A 102 -12.07 -25.96 -8.15
N GLY A 103 -12.88 -25.04 -7.64
CA GLY A 103 -13.19 -24.92 -6.20
C GLY A 103 -12.03 -24.43 -5.34
N ARG A 104 -10.85 -24.17 -5.92
CA ARG A 104 -9.66 -23.69 -5.18
C ARG A 104 -9.87 -22.25 -4.71
N LEU A 105 -9.53 -21.97 -3.46
CA LEU A 105 -9.56 -20.61 -2.93
C LEU A 105 -8.49 -19.75 -3.61
N LEU A 106 -8.91 -18.60 -4.11
CA LEU A 106 -8.02 -17.51 -4.48
C LEU A 106 -7.67 -16.71 -3.20
N GLU A 107 -6.65 -15.88 -3.32
CA GLU A 107 -6.07 -15.13 -2.20
C GLU A 107 -6.08 -13.63 -2.50
N TYR A 108 -6.24 -12.82 -1.45
CA TYR A 108 -5.90 -11.39 -1.42
C TYR A 108 -4.59 -11.17 -0.68
N ASP A 109 -3.68 -10.36 -1.21
CA ASP A 109 -2.44 -10.04 -0.51
C ASP A 109 -2.72 -9.34 0.83
N ARG A 110 -3.67 -8.40 0.85
CA ARG A 110 -4.20 -7.77 2.08
C ARG A 110 -5.69 -7.48 1.97
N TYR A 111 -6.46 -7.91 2.95
CA TYR A 111 -7.91 -7.68 3.03
C TYR A 111 -8.31 -6.96 4.31
N TYR A 112 -8.81 -5.73 4.17
CA TYR A 112 -9.45 -4.94 5.21
C TYR A 112 -10.92 -5.33 5.35
N ARG A 113 -11.37 -5.60 6.58
CA ARG A 113 -12.77 -6.00 6.86
C ARG A 113 -13.80 -4.91 6.57
N GLU A 114 -13.35 -3.69 6.31
CA GLU A 114 -14.09 -2.56 5.75
C GLU A 114 -14.53 -2.78 4.29
N GLY A 115 -14.23 -3.95 3.71
CA GLY A 115 -14.65 -4.31 2.35
C GLY A 115 -13.67 -3.80 1.29
N VAL A 116 -12.38 -3.77 1.60
CA VAL A 116 -11.32 -3.35 0.66
C VAL A 116 -10.21 -4.39 0.64
N ALA A 117 -9.88 -4.88 -0.54
CA ALA A 117 -8.75 -5.78 -0.77
C ALA A 117 -7.69 -5.09 -1.63
N PHE A 118 -6.43 -5.38 -1.36
CA PHE A 118 -5.29 -4.93 -2.15
C PHE A 118 -4.57 -6.13 -2.75
N GLU A 119 -4.13 -5.97 -3.99
CA GLU A 119 -3.33 -6.93 -4.76
C GLU A 119 -2.13 -6.20 -5.34
N TYR A 120 -0.96 -6.80 -5.22
CA TYR A 120 0.23 -6.35 -5.90
C TYR A 120 0.44 -7.12 -7.20
N ASN A 121 0.23 -6.44 -8.32
CA ASN A 121 0.51 -7.01 -9.64
C ASN A 121 1.83 -6.45 -10.16
N GLY A 122 2.89 -7.25 -10.01
CA GLY A 122 4.17 -6.99 -10.68
C GLY A 122 4.04 -7.06 -12.21
N HIS A 123 5.04 -6.56 -12.93
CA HIS A 123 5.04 -6.55 -14.40
C HIS A 123 4.90 -7.93 -15.04
N GLN A 124 5.30 -8.99 -14.32
CA GLN A 124 5.13 -10.38 -14.71
C GLN A 124 3.66 -10.77 -14.99
N HIS A 125 2.68 -9.96 -14.61
CA HIS A 125 1.26 -10.17 -14.95
C HIS A 125 0.84 -9.65 -16.34
N TYR A 126 1.67 -8.87 -17.05
CA TYR A 126 1.23 -8.08 -18.21
C TYR A 126 2.02 -8.32 -19.51
N GLU A 127 3.21 -8.91 -19.46
CA GLU A 127 4.02 -9.21 -20.65
C GLU A 127 4.59 -10.63 -20.55
N ILE A 128 4.67 -11.35 -21.68
CA ILE A 128 5.39 -12.63 -21.80
C ILE A 128 6.86 -12.34 -21.48
N THR A 129 7.29 -12.63 -20.25
CA THR A 129 8.71 -12.53 -19.87
C THR A 129 9.40 -13.83 -20.25
N SER A 130 10.72 -13.81 -20.40
CA SER A 130 11.52 -15.02 -20.66
C SER A 130 11.40 -16.10 -19.57
N GLN A 131 10.77 -15.80 -18.43
CA GLN A 131 10.43 -16.75 -17.36
C GLN A 131 9.05 -17.42 -17.50
N PHE A 132 8.14 -16.88 -18.32
CA PHE A 132 6.82 -17.47 -18.61
C PHE A 132 6.54 -17.41 -20.12
N PRO A 133 7.13 -18.33 -20.91
CA PRO A 133 7.00 -18.34 -22.37
C PRO A 133 5.66 -18.91 -22.88
N ASP A 134 4.72 -19.25 -22.00
CA ASP A 134 3.47 -19.92 -22.37
C ASP A 134 2.26 -18.97 -22.35
N GLU A 135 1.67 -18.73 -23.52
CA GLU A 135 0.44 -17.97 -23.70
C GLU A 135 -0.72 -18.54 -22.87
N ALA A 136 -0.72 -19.85 -22.59
CA ALA A 136 -1.72 -20.49 -21.75
C ALA A 136 -1.61 -20.10 -20.27
N GLU A 137 -0.39 -19.91 -19.75
CA GLU A 137 -0.17 -19.46 -18.36
C GLU A 137 -0.61 -17.99 -18.18
N LEU A 138 -0.36 -17.15 -19.18
CA LEU A 138 -0.84 -15.77 -19.19
C LEU A 138 -2.38 -15.70 -19.24
N GLN A 139 -3.00 -16.54 -20.06
CA GLN A 139 -4.46 -16.65 -20.10
C GLN A 139 -5.04 -17.13 -18.77
N ASP A 140 -4.44 -18.12 -18.11
CA ASP A 140 -4.89 -18.61 -16.80
C ASP A 140 -4.77 -17.52 -15.72
N LEU A 141 -3.70 -16.72 -15.74
CA LEU A 141 -3.54 -15.56 -14.86
C LEU A 141 -4.64 -14.52 -15.09
N GLN A 142 -4.91 -14.14 -16.34
CA GLN A 142 -5.98 -13.19 -16.68
C GLN A 142 -7.36 -13.70 -16.25
N VAL A 143 -7.62 -15.00 -16.45
CA VAL A 143 -8.87 -15.65 -16.02
C VAL A 143 -9.01 -15.57 -14.50
N ARG A 144 -7.94 -15.87 -13.74
CA ARG A 144 -7.94 -15.76 -12.27
C ARG A 144 -8.20 -14.33 -11.82
N ASP A 145 -7.58 -13.34 -12.45
CA ASP A 145 -7.77 -11.93 -12.11
C ASP A 145 -9.21 -11.47 -12.40
N HIS A 146 -9.80 -11.87 -13.53
CA HIS A 146 -11.20 -11.58 -13.85
C HIS A 146 -12.18 -12.26 -12.89
N ILE A 147 -11.93 -13.51 -12.53
CA ILE A 147 -12.73 -14.24 -11.54
C ILE A 147 -12.64 -13.53 -10.18
N LYS A 148 -11.42 -13.18 -9.75
CA LYS A 148 -11.18 -12.47 -8.49
C LYS A 148 -11.96 -11.17 -8.46
N ALA A 149 -11.79 -10.30 -9.46
CA ALA A 149 -12.51 -9.03 -9.56
C ALA A 149 -14.04 -9.21 -9.56
N SER A 150 -14.55 -10.20 -10.30
CA SER A 150 -15.98 -10.49 -10.37
C SER A 150 -16.54 -10.95 -9.01
N LEU A 151 -15.83 -11.83 -8.31
CA LEU A 151 -16.24 -12.32 -6.99
C LEU A 151 -16.10 -11.23 -5.92
N SER A 152 -15.06 -10.40 -5.97
CA SER A 152 -14.93 -9.23 -5.09
C SER A 152 -16.14 -8.32 -5.23
N HIS A 153 -16.48 -7.93 -6.46
CA HIS A 153 -17.60 -7.05 -6.73
C HIS A 153 -18.93 -7.61 -6.24
N LYS A 154 -19.21 -8.89 -6.54
CA LYS A 154 -20.43 -9.59 -6.09
C LYS A 154 -20.60 -9.63 -4.56
N ASN A 155 -19.49 -9.59 -3.82
CA ASN A 155 -19.47 -9.64 -2.36
C ASN A 155 -19.25 -8.27 -1.71
N GLY A 156 -19.37 -7.17 -2.47
CA GLY A 156 -19.21 -5.82 -1.94
C GLY A 156 -17.78 -5.46 -1.54
N VAL A 157 -16.78 -6.18 -2.05
CA VAL A 157 -15.36 -5.89 -1.82
C VAL A 157 -14.82 -5.02 -2.95
N THR A 158 -14.26 -3.88 -2.58
CA THR A 158 -13.48 -3.02 -3.48
C THR A 158 -12.09 -3.62 -3.66
N LEU A 159 -11.80 -4.16 -4.84
CA LEU A 159 -10.48 -4.69 -5.18
C LEU A 159 -9.60 -3.58 -5.76
N VAL A 160 -8.47 -3.30 -5.12
CA VAL A 160 -7.49 -2.29 -5.51
C VAL A 160 -6.21 -2.95 -5.97
N VAL A 161 -5.92 -2.84 -7.27
CA VAL A 161 -4.66 -3.32 -7.83
C VAL A 161 -3.58 -2.24 -7.74
N ILE A 162 -2.46 -2.60 -7.13
CA ILE A 162 -1.23 -1.82 -6.99
C ILE A 162 -0.19 -2.39 -7.96
N THR A 163 0.37 -1.52 -8.78
CA THR A 163 1.47 -1.85 -9.69
C THR A 163 2.77 -1.26 -9.16
N GLU A 164 3.90 -1.59 -9.81
CA GLU A 164 5.20 -1.03 -9.39
C GLU A 164 5.20 0.49 -9.43
N ALA A 165 4.57 1.09 -10.45
CA ALA A 165 4.48 2.54 -10.59
C ALA A 165 3.67 3.19 -9.45
N ASP A 166 2.81 2.42 -8.79
CA ASP A 166 1.98 2.89 -7.68
C ASP A 166 2.74 2.94 -6.34
N LEU A 167 3.91 2.31 -6.22
CA LEU A 167 4.73 2.26 -5.00
C LEU A 167 5.46 3.58 -4.72
N THR A 168 4.73 4.68 -4.72
CA THR A 168 5.19 5.99 -4.25
C THR A 168 4.15 6.55 -3.30
N LEU A 169 4.55 7.40 -2.35
CA LEU A 169 3.63 8.01 -1.39
C LEU A 169 2.39 8.59 -2.07
N GLN A 170 2.58 9.40 -3.11
CA GLN A 170 1.49 10.09 -3.79
C GLN A 170 0.57 9.13 -4.56
N ASN A 171 1.10 8.05 -5.12
CA ASN A 171 0.29 7.11 -5.90
C ASN A 171 -0.47 6.16 -4.97
N MET A 172 0.16 5.68 -3.90
CA MET A 172 -0.51 4.93 -2.83
C MET A 172 -1.66 5.74 -2.22
N LEU A 173 -1.43 7.01 -1.86
CA LEU A 173 -2.48 7.89 -1.35
C LEU A 173 -3.65 8.07 -2.32
N ARG A 174 -3.40 8.07 -3.64
CA ARG A 174 -4.47 8.16 -4.66
C ARG A 174 -5.22 6.83 -4.86
N LYS A 175 -4.57 5.71 -4.61
CA LYS A 175 -5.13 4.36 -4.80
C LYS A 175 -5.95 3.89 -3.60
N ILE A 176 -5.62 4.34 -2.39
CA ILE A 176 -6.38 3.98 -1.20
C ILE A 176 -7.78 4.62 -1.27
N PRO A 177 -8.86 3.83 -1.22
CA PRO A 177 -10.23 4.34 -1.32
C PRO A 177 -10.63 5.08 -0.05
N ASN A 178 -11.55 6.05 -0.19
CA ASN A 178 -12.04 6.87 0.93
C ASN A 178 -12.82 6.06 2.00
N THR A 179 -13.15 4.80 1.73
CA THR A 179 -13.71 3.87 2.73
C THR A 179 -12.70 3.53 3.83
N LEU A 180 -11.40 3.57 3.51
CA LEU A 180 -10.33 3.45 4.48
C LEU A 180 -9.91 4.83 4.97
N THR A 181 -9.90 4.98 6.30
CA THR A 181 -9.40 6.22 6.91
C THR A 181 -7.88 6.26 6.74
N LEU A 182 -7.34 7.41 6.33
CA LEU A 182 -5.90 7.61 6.20
C LEU A 182 -5.32 8.20 7.49
N ARG A 183 -4.18 7.66 7.91
CA ARG A 183 -3.36 8.23 8.99
C ARG A 183 -2.75 9.55 8.53
N MET A 184 -2.60 10.45 9.49
CA MET A 184 -1.78 11.64 9.29
C MET A 184 -0.34 11.29 9.66
N ILE A 185 0.56 11.46 8.69
CA ILE A 185 1.96 11.08 8.85
C ILE A 185 2.87 12.31 8.75
N ASP A 186 4.05 12.21 9.35
CA ASP A 186 5.16 13.10 9.04
C ASP A 186 5.83 12.64 7.75
N GLU A 187 5.47 13.26 6.62
CA GLU A 187 5.99 12.93 5.28
C GLU A 187 7.52 13.09 5.19
N ASN A 188 8.12 13.87 6.10
CA ASN A 188 9.56 14.08 6.17
C ASN A 188 10.21 13.25 7.29
N GLY A 189 9.53 12.27 7.87
CA GLY A 189 10.11 11.39 8.87
C GLY A 189 11.20 10.47 8.28
N PRO A 190 12.25 10.10 9.04
CA PRO A 190 13.23 9.11 8.60
C PRO A 190 12.64 7.82 8.02
N TYR A 191 11.56 7.31 8.63
CA TYR A 191 10.87 6.10 8.15
C TYR A 191 10.25 6.29 6.77
N VAL A 192 9.50 7.39 6.57
CA VAL A 192 8.85 7.69 5.28
C VAL A 192 9.87 7.88 4.18
N ARG A 193 10.96 8.60 4.45
CA ARG A 193 12.06 8.77 3.49
C ARG A 193 12.71 7.45 3.11
N MET A 194 12.91 6.54 4.07
CA MET A 194 13.47 5.23 3.78
C MET A 194 12.53 4.40 2.92
N LEU A 195 11.25 4.33 3.26
CA LEU A 195 10.26 3.58 2.49
C LEU A 195 10.14 4.11 1.05
N ALA A 196 10.11 5.44 0.89
CA ALA A 196 10.14 6.09 -0.42
C ALA A 196 11.38 5.70 -1.22
N ARG A 197 12.57 5.79 -0.61
CA ARG A 197 13.83 5.41 -1.25
C ARG A 197 13.86 3.95 -1.68
N LEU A 198 13.48 3.01 -0.80
CA LEU A 198 13.44 1.58 -1.13
C LEU A 198 12.47 1.29 -2.28
N SER A 199 11.35 2.02 -2.32
CA SER A 199 10.38 1.90 -3.41
C SER A 199 10.92 2.46 -4.72
N GLU A 200 11.58 3.62 -4.70
CA GLU A 200 12.24 4.20 -5.88
C GLU A 200 13.35 3.31 -6.45
N GLU A 201 14.17 2.71 -5.57
CA GLU A 201 15.20 1.74 -5.95
C GLU A 201 14.57 0.51 -6.62
N TYR A 202 13.48 -0.02 -6.05
CA TYR A 202 12.73 -1.13 -6.63
C TYR A 202 12.11 -0.79 -7.99
N ILE A 203 11.41 0.35 -8.09
CA ILE A 203 10.81 0.84 -9.34
C ILE A 203 11.87 1.00 -10.43
N SER A 204 13.02 1.59 -10.08
CA SER A 204 14.12 1.80 -11.01
C SER A 204 14.72 0.48 -11.48
N ASN A 205 14.86 -0.50 -10.59
CA ASN A 205 15.33 -1.83 -10.96
C ASN A 205 14.35 -2.54 -11.89
N CYS A 206 13.04 -2.51 -11.61
CA CYS A 206 12.02 -3.07 -12.51
C CYS A 206 12.07 -2.40 -13.90
N ARG A 207 12.18 -1.07 -13.96
CA ARG A 207 12.34 -0.34 -15.24
C ARG A 207 13.59 -0.75 -16.01
N ARG A 208 14.70 -0.97 -15.31
CA ARG A 208 15.97 -1.39 -15.91
C ARG A 208 15.86 -2.81 -16.47
N LEU A 209 15.31 -3.75 -15.70
CA LEU A 209 15.10 -5.14 -16.13
C LEU A 209 14.21 -5.18 -17.38
N ARG A 210 13.09 -4.46 -17.39
CA ARG A 210 12.24 -4.30 -18.59
C ARG A 210 12.98 -3.78 -19.81
N SER A 211 13.85 -2.78 -19.61
CA SER A 211 14.62 -2.18 -20.71
C SER A 211 15.62 -3.18 -21.29
N LEU A 212 16.15 -4.10 -20.48
CA LEU A 212 17.04 -5.17 -20.94
C LEU A 212 16.26 -6.27 -21.68
N GLU A 213 15.10 -6.68 -21.15
CA GLU A 213 14.22 -7.68 -21.77
C GLU A 213 13.73 -7.22 -23.15
N ARG A 214 13.29 -5.95 -23.28
CA ARG A 214 12.87 -5.38 -24.58
C ARG A 214 13.99 -5.31 -25.60
N LYS A 215 15.24 -5.08 -25.16
CA LYS A 215 16.42 -5.09 -26.05
C LYS A 215 16.81 -6.50 -26.50
N ASN A 216 16.50 -7.50 -25.68
CA ASN A 216 16.83 -8.91 -25.93
C ASN A 216 15.69 -9.69 -26.58
N SER A 217 14.50 -9.09 -26.73
CA SER A 217 13.35 -9.72 -27.39
C SER A 217 13.48 -9.60 -28.91
N PRO A 218 13.32 -10.69 -29.68
CA PRO A 218 13.36 -10.63 -31.14
C PRO A 218 12.23 -9.73 -31.65
N SER A 219 12.59 -8.80 -32.53
CA SER A 219 11.72 -7.75 -33.04
C SER A 219 10.41 -8.30 -33.61
N GLY A 220 9.27 -7.96 -32.99
CA GLY A 220 7.98 -7.90 -33.66
C GLY A 220 6.85 -8.68 -33.02
N VAL A 221 6.21 -8.12 -31.99
CA VAL A 221 4.76 -8.23 -31.80
C VAL A 221 4.26 -6.89 -31.22
N HIS A 222 3.51 -6.12 -32.03
CA HIS A 222 2.81 -4.94 -31.54
C HIS A 222 1.65 -5.38 -30.63
N ASN A 223 1.61 -4.87 -29.39
CA ASN A 223 0.53 -5.15 -28.45
C ASN A 223 -0.28 -3.88 -28.15
N VAL A 224 -1.60 -4.04 -28.16
CA VAL A 224 -2.61 -3.03 -27.83
C VAL A 224 -2.92 -3.13 -26.34
N ASN A 225 -2.89 -2.01 -25.62
CA ASN A 225 -3.23 -1.96 -24.20
C ASN A 225 -4.75 -2.21 -24.00
N PRO A 226 -5.19 -3.28 -23.31
CA PRO A 226 -6.61 -3.57 -23.09
C PRO A 226 -7.26 -2.64 -22.04
N TYR A 227 -6.49 -1.74 -21.42
CA TYR A 227 -6.96 -0.75 -20.44
C TYR A 227 -6.71 0.70 -20.90
N ALA A 228 -6.51 0.95 -22.20
CA ALA A 228 -6.63 2.30 -22.72
C ALA A 228 -8.12 2.71 -22.72
N PRO A 229 -8.45 3.95 -22.33
CA PRO A 229 -9.83 4.42 -22.17
C PRO A 229 -10.66 4.34 -23.46
#